data_AF-A0A2S0L335-F1
#
_entry.id   AF-A0A2S0L335-F1
#
_cell.length_a   1.000
_cell.length_b   1.000
_cell.length_c   1.000
_cell.angle_alpha   90.00
_cell.angle_beta   90.00
_cell.angle_gamma   90.00
#
_symmetry.space_group_name_H-M   'P 1'
#
loop_
_entity.id
_entity.type
_entity.pdbx_description
1 polymer ?
#
loop_
_entity_poly.entity_id
_entity_poly.type
_entity_poly.pdbx_seq_one_letter_code
_entity_poly.pdbx_strand_id
1 'polypeptide(L)'
;MARIVLLCSLVLLALLYLGIWFGAYKYLKNKKVDGVSLLDSAVNESKDTSKIPLNELIVYFLMIAIAVSGAIKLMHGAGSGFSIMARWIIGPPALALFNARKRTGRSLMVLAATALLSVFLMIAFSIIGLPSKAPIVSIAGMDIKMAQTKASELMDEGFDIYERVSDETWNEDDYTNISASPRYRRYSLNSNISIPAGYKRAEAGILYSKYLVVKNNTVVGAIHFFGDMKKDTLLKDCKVVAIMMDEDCIKMLENTATKSNLMGLICYLL
;
A
#
# COMPACT_ATOMS: atom_id res chain seq x y z
N MET A 1 0.46 17.33 -9.49
CA MET A 1 1.92 17.33 -9.70
C MET A 1 2.56 15.98 -9.41
N ALA A 2 2.44 15.40 -8.21
CA ALA A 2 3.07 14.13 -7.85
C ALA A 2 2.77 12.96 -8.81
N ARG A 3 1.50 12.77 -9.22
CA ARG A 3 1.13 11.72 -10.19
C ARG A 3 1.85 11.87 -11.55
N ILE A 4 2.00 13.09 -12.05
CA ILE A 4 2.70 13.36 -13.32
C ILE A 4 4.19 13.03 -13.17
N VAL A 5 4.81 13.43 -12.06
CA VAL A 5 6.21 13.09 -11.75
C VAL A 5 6.39 11.57 -11.71
N LEU A 6 5.50 10.83 -11.02
CA LEU A 6 5.54 9.36 -10.98
C LEU A 6 5.38 8.72 -12.36
N LEU A 7 4.48 9.24 -13.19
CA LEU A 7 4.30 8.76 -14.57
C LEU A 7 5.52 9.04 -15.44
N CYS A 8 6.14 10.22 -15.33
CA CYS A 8 7.39 10.53 -16.02
C CYS A 8 8.54 9.61 -15.57
N SER A 9 8.66 9.36 -14.25
CA SER A 9 9.63 8.40 -13.71
C SER A 9 9.37 6.98 -14.23
N LEU A 10 8.10 6.58 -14.39
CA LEU A 10 7.75 5.28 -14.98
C LEU A 10 8.22 5.16 -16.43
N VAL A 11 8.04 6.22 -17.24
CA VAL A 11 8.52 6.26 -18.63
C VAL A 11 10.05 6.17 -18.67
N LEU A 12 10.74 6.91 -17.82
CA LEU A 12 12.21 6.84 -17.71
C LEU A 12 12.68 5.44 -17.30
N LEU A 13 12.00 4.80 -16.34
CA LEU A 13 12.28 3.43 -15.92
C LEU A 13 12.10 2.43 -17.08
N ALA A 14 11.04 2.59 -17.88
CA ALA A 14 10.80 1.75 -19.05
C ALA A 14 11.93 1.89 -20.08
N LEU A 15 12.35 3.12 -20.39
CA LEU A 15 13.47 3.39 -21.29
C LEU A 15 14.78 2.81 -20.77
N LEU A 16 15.03 2.91 -19.46
CA LEU A 16 16.20 2.32 -18.81
C LEU A 16 16.19 0.79 -18.92
N TYR A 17 15.04 0.14 -18.71
CA TYR A 17 14.91 -1.31 -18.90
C TYR A 17 15.17 -1.74 -20.34
N LEU A 18 14.63 -1.02 -21.32
CA LEU A 18 14.91 -1.25 -22.73
C LEU A 18 16.40 -1.07 -23.06
N GLY A 19 17.03 -0.02 -22.51
CA GLY A 19 18.46 0.26 -22.67
C GLY A 19 19.33 -0.85 -22.10
N ILE A 20 19.05 -1.30 -20.87
CA ILE A 20 19.74 -2.44 -20.24
C ILE A 20 19.56 -3.70 -21.08
N TRP A 21 18.34 -4.00 -21.50
CA TRP A 21 18.06 -5.19 -22.29
C TRP A 21 18.81 -5.18 -23.63
N PHE A 22 18.78 -4.06 -24.35
CA PHE A 22 19.48 -3.91 -25.62
C PHE A 22 21.02 -3.97 -25.44
N GLY A 23 21.53 -3.32 -24.40
CA GLY A 23 22.96 -3.36 -24.05
C GLY A 23 23.42 -4.77 -23.70
N ALA A 24 22.68 -5.48 -22.86
CA ALA A 24 22.95 -6.87 -22.50
C ALA A 24 22.85 -7.79 -23.72
N TYR A 25 21.83 -7.64 -24.56
CA TYR A 25 21.69 -8.39 -25.81
C TYR A 25 22.91 -8.23 -26.72
N LYS A 26 23.30 -6.97 -26.99
CA LYS A 26 24.45 -6.66 -27.85
C LYS A 26 25.76 -7.20 -27.26
N TYR A 27 25.95 -7.06 -25.96
CA TYR A 27 27.13 -7.58 -25.25
C TYR A 27 27.22 -9.11 -25.35
N LEU A 28 26.14 -9.82 -24.99
CA LEU A 28 26.09 -11.29 -25.01
C LEU A 28 26.22 -11.84 -26.43
N LYS A 29 25.61 -11.18 -27.42
CA LYS A 29 25.71 -11.55 -28.83
C LYS A 29 27.14 -11.44 -29.34
N ASN A 30 27.83 -10.35 -29.03
CA ASN A 30 29.16 -10.05 -29.57
C ASN A 30 30.29 -10.76 -28.83
N LYS A 31 30.12 -11.04 -27.53
CA LYS A 31 31.11 -11.78 -26.76
C LYS A 31 31.07 -13.26 -27.14
N LYS A 32 32.21 -13.81 -27.53
CA LYS A 32 32.35 -15.23 -27.88
C LYS A 32 33.12 -15.98 -26.80
N VAL A 33 32.69 -17.20 -26.53
CA VAL A 33 33.38 -18.20 -25.70
C VAL A 33 33.43 -19.47 -26.54
N ASP A 34 34.62 -20.03 -26.72
CA ASP A 34 34.86 -21.21 -27.56
C ASP A 34 34.33 -21.06 -29.00
N GLY A 35 34.44 -19.85 -29.57
CA GLY A 35 33.98 -19.53 -30.92
C GLY A 35 32.47 -19.30 -31.08
N VAL A 36 31.68 -19.64 -30.06
CA VAL A 36 30.21 -19.47 -30.02
C VAL A 36 29.86 -18.20 -29.24
N SER A 37 28.77 -17.53 -29.63
CA SER A 37 28.26 -16.38 -28.87
C SER A 37 27.87 -16.79 -27.44
N LEU A 38 28.15 -15.93 -26.45
CA LEU A 38 27.72 -16.15 -25.07
C LEU A 38 26.18 -16.22 -24.93
N LEU A 39 25.47 -15.66 -25.90
CA LEU A 39 24.02 -15.77 -26.01
C LEU A 39 23.55 -17.19 -26.31
N ASP A 40 24.33 -17.96 -27.07
CA ASP A 40 23.99 -19.33 -27.48
C ASP A 40 24.78 -20.39 -26.69
N SER A 41 25.80 -19.99 -25.93
CA SER A 41 26.53 -20.89 -25.02
C SER A 41 25.65 -21.41 -23.89
N ALA A 42 25.91 -22.64 -23.46
CA ALA A 42 25.28 -23.20 -22.27
C ALA A 42 25.74 -22.44 -21.01
N VAL A 43 24.81 -22.18 -20.09
CA VAL A 43 25.07 -21.47 -18.82
C VAL A 43 25.16 -22.46 -17.65
N ASN A 44 24.82 -23.72 -17.89
CA ASN A 44 24.91 -24.81 -16.93
C ASN A 44 25.30 -26.11 -17.63
N GLU A 45 25.68 -27.11 -16.83
CA GLU A 45 26.18 -28.41 -17.31
C GLU A 45 25.07 -29.45 -17.54
N SER A 46 23.80 -29.05 -17.42
CA SER A 46 22.67 -29.95 -17.64
C SER A 46 22.62 -30.45 -19.09
N LYS A 47 22.30 -31.73 -19.26
CA LYS A 47 22.19 -32.38 -20.58
C LYS A 47 20.75 -32.38 -21.12
N ASP A 48 19.76 -32.16 -20.26
CA ASP A 48 18.34 -32.21 -20.61
C ASP A 48 17.89 -30.90 -21.27
N THR A 49 17.43 -30.96 -22.51
CA THR A 49 16.96 -29.81 -23.29
C THR A 49 15.43 -29.73 -23.40
N SER A 50 14.71 -30.64 -22.74
CA SER A 50 13.26 -30.67 -22.76
C SER A 50 12.65 -29.44 -22.07
N LYS A 51 11.39 -29.15 -22.39
CA LYS A 51 10.63 -28.12 -21.67
C LYS A 51 10.29 -28.63 -20.27
N ILE A 52 10.41 -27.77 -19.26
CA ILE A 52 9.93 -28.08 -17.92
C ILE A 52 8.39 -28.15 -17.97
N PRO A 53 7.76 -29.28 -17.62
CA PRO A 53 6.32 -29.38 -17.55
C PRO A 53 5.78 -28.54 -16.39
N LEU A 54 4.52 -28.10 -16.51
CA LEU A 54 3.94 -27.14 -15.58
C LEU A 54 3.86 -27.68 -14.13
N ASN A 55 3.62 -28.97 -13.96
CA ASN A 55 3.63 -29.64 -12.65
C ASN A 55 5.01 -29.58 -11.97
N GLU A 56 6.09 -29.88 -12.69
CA GLU A 56 7.47 -29.79 -12.19
C GLU A 56 7.84 -28.34 -11.87
N LEU A 57 7.42 -27.39 -12.71
CA LEU A 57 7.66 -25.96 -12.50
C LEU A 57 6.97 -25.46 -11.21
N ILE A 58 5.75 -25.90 -10.93
CA ILE A 58 5.02 -25.55 -9.69
C ILE A 58 5.78 -26.07 -8.46
N VAL A 59 6.34 -27.28 -8.50
CA VAL A 59 7.12 -27.83 -7.38
C VAL A 59 8.33 -26.96 -7.09
N TYR A 60 9.07 -26.52 -8.12
CA TYR A 60 10.18 -25.58 -7.93
C TYR A 60 9.75 -24.25 -7.32
N PHE A 61 8.64 -23.67 -7.79
CA PHE A 61 8.10 -22.43 -7.21
C PHE A 61 7.68 -22.60 -5.76
N LEU A 62 7.04 -23.71 -5.41
CA LEU A 62 6.66 -24.03 -4.03
C LEU A 62 7.89 -24.18 -3.12
N MET A 63 8.94 -24.88 -3.58
CA MET A 63 10.20 -24.99 -2.82
C MET A 63 10.82 -23.61 -2.56
N ILE A 64 10.86 -22.74 -3.57
CA ILE A 64 11.36 -21.37 -3.42
C ILE A 64 10.47 -20.57 -2.46
N ALA A 65 9.15 -20.67 -2.56
CA ALA A 65 8.21 -19.96 -1.69
C ALA A 65 8.34 -20.38 -0.22
N ILE A 66 8.50 -21.68 0.06
CA ILE A 66 8.76 -22.21 1.40
C ILE A 66 10.09 -21.69 1.93
N ALA A 67 11.14 -21.74 1.10
CA ALA A 67 12.48 -21.24 1.46
C ALA A 67 12.46 -19.74 1.80
N VAL A 68 11.79 -18.93 0.97
CA VAL A 68 11.62 -17.48 1.21
C VAL A 68 10.83 -17.23 2.50
N SER A 69 9.74 -17.97 2.72
CA SER A 69 8.93 -17.83 3.94
C SER A 69 9.74 -18.18 5.20
N GLY A 70 10.55 -19.24 5.15
CA GLY A 70 11.47 -19.62 6.22
C GLY A 70 12.53 -18.55 6.49
N ALA A 71 13.12 -18.00 5.42
CA ALA A 71 14.10 -16.92 5.52
C ALA A 71 13.51 -15.66 6.17
N ILE A 72 12.29 -15.26 5.80
CA ILE A 72 11.59 -14.11 6.40
C ILE A 72 11.35 -14.35 7.90
N LYS A 73 10.84 -15.54 8.28
CA LYS A 73 10.62 -15.89 9.69
C LYS A 73 11.90 -15.81 10.52
N LEU A 74 13.01 -16.32 9.99
CA LEU A 74 14.32 -16.23 10.65
C LEU A 74 14.77 -14.79 10.84
N MET A 75 14.62 -13.95 9.80
CA MET A 75 14.99 -12.53 9.89
C MET A 75 14.13 -11.76 10.90
N HIS A 76 12.84 -12.09 11.01
CA HIS A 76 11.95 -11.48 12.01
C HIS A 76 12.30 -11.91 13.45
N GLY A 77 12.65 -13.18 13.67
CA GLY A 77 12.96 -13.70 15.00
C GLY A 77 14.38 -13.40 15.50
N ALA A 78 15.37 -13.51 14.61
CA ALA A 78 16.80 -13.46 14.96
C ALA A 78 17.49 -12.13 14.57
N GLY A 79 16.78 -11.23 13.87
CA GLY A 79 17.28 -9.92 13.47
C GLY A 79 17.94 -9.88 12.09
N SER A 80 18.22 -8.67 11.61
CA SER A 80 18.67 -8.39 10.24
C SER A 80 20.08 -8.94 9.89
N GLY A 81 20.90 -9.27 10.89
CA GLY A 81 22.21 -9.90 10.73
C GLY A 81 22.16 -11.29 10.08
N PHE A 82 20.98 -11.93 10.06
CA PHE A 82 20.76 -13.23 9.44
C PHE A 82 20.44 -13.18 7.94
N SER A 83 20.45 -12.00 7.32
CA SER A 83 20.24 -11.83 5.87
C SER A 83 21.23 -12.63 5.01
N ILE A 84 22.45 -12.87 5.49
CA ILE A 84 23.43 -13.73 4.82
C ILE A 84 22.95 -15.19 4.80
N MET A 85 22.32 -15.68 5.87
CA MET A 85 21.76 -17.04 5.90
C MET A 85 20.55 -17.19 4.98
N ALA A 86 19.73 -16.15 4.81
CA ALA A 86 18.61 -16.17 3.86
C ALA A 86 19.06 -16.56 2.44
N ARG A 87 20.25 -16.10 2.02
CA ARG A 87 20.84 -16.47 0.73
C ARG A 87 21.14 -17.97 0.63
N TRP A 88 21.60 -18.59 1.71
CA TRP A 88 21.89 -20.04 1.75
C TRP A 88 20.64 -20.91 1.81
N ILE A 89 19.52 -20.36 2.28
CA ILE A 89 18.22 -21.04 2.30
C ILE A 89 17.56 -20.97 0.92
N ILE A 90 17.58 -19.79 0.28
CA ILE A 90 16.91 -19.55 -1.01
C ILE A 90 17.77 -20.03 -2.19
N GLY A 91 19.10 -19.97 -2.05
CA GLY A 91 20.05 -20.29 -3.12
C GLY A 91 19.89 -21.69 -3.71
N PRO A 92 19.88 -22.77 -2.91
CA PRO A 92 19.75 -24.13 -3.41
C PRO A 92 18.48 -24.39 -4.24
N PRO A 93 17.25 -24.07 -3.80
CA PRO A 93 16.06 -24.29 -4.61
C PRO A 93 16.03 -23.40 -5.87
N ALA A 94 16.57 -22.18 -5.80
CA ALA A 94 16.72 -21.34 -6.99
C ALA A 94 17.69 -21.97 -8.01
N LEU A 95 18.86 -22.41 -7.56
CA LEU A 95 19.85 -23.10 -8.40
C LEU A 95 19.27 -24.40 -9.00
N ALA A 96 18.48 -25.14 -8.22
CA ALA A 96 17.82 -26.35 -8.70
C ALA A 96 16.86 -26.06 -9.87
N LEU A 97 16.07 -24.99 -9.81
CA LEU A 97 15.22 -24.56 -10.93
C LEU A 97 16.04 -24.19 -12.17
N PHE A 98 17.16 -23.47 -11.99
CA PHE A 98 18.04 -23.09 -13.09
C PHE A 98 18.76 -24.30 -13.70
N ASN A 99 19.12 -25.30 -12.90
CA ASN A 99 19.80 -26.52 -13.33
C ASN A 99 18.87 -27.64 -13.81
N ALA A 100 17.55 -27.50 -13.60
CA ALA A 100 16.54 -28.46 -14.02
C ALA A 100 16.61 -28.79 -15.52
N ARG A 101 17.02 -27.82 -16.36
CA ARG A 101 17.23 -28.00 -17.79
C ARG A 101 18.48 -27.25 -18.24
N LYS A 102 19.03 -27.67 -19.37
CA LYS A 102 20.08 -26.94 -20.08
C LYS A 102 19.56 -25.56 -20.46
N ARG A 103 20.23 -24.51 -20.01
CA ARG A 103 19.89 -23.12 -20.32
C ARG A 103 20.99 -22.48 -21.13
N THR A 104 20.60 -21.62 -22.05
CA THR A 104 21.51 -20.75 -22.80
C THR A 104 21.41 -19.31 -22.32
N GLY A 105 22.38 -18.48 -22.67
CA GLY A 105 22.33 -17.03 -22.40
C GLY A 105 21.03 -16.40 -22.91
N ARG A 106 20.51 -16.88 -24.05
CA ARG A 106 19.21 -16.49 -24.61
C ARG A 106 18.04 -16.82 -23.70
N SER A 107 17.97 -18.06 -23.20
CA SER A 107 16.88 -18.45 -22.29
C SER A 107 16.94 -17.66 -20.99
N LEU A 108 18.14 -17.34 -20.49
CA LEU A 108 18.32 -16.59 -19.25
C LEU A 108 17.97 -15.11 -19.43
N MET A 109 18.30 -14.53 -20.58
CA MET A 109 17.85 -13.21 -21.02
C MET A 109 16.33 -13.10 -21.08
N VAL A 110 15.65 -14.08 -21.67
CA VAL A 110 14.18 -14.10 -21.73
C VAL A 110 13.59 -14.19 -20.32
N LEU A 111 14.12 -15.07 -19.47
CA LEU A 111 13.65 -15.20 -18.09
C LEU A 111 13.82 -13.88 -17.31
N ALA A 112 14.98 -13.25 -17.42
CA ALA A 112 15.26 -11.97 -16.76
C ALA A 112 14.36 -10.85 -17.30
N ALA A 113 14.14 -10.78 -18.60
CA ALA A 113 13.25 -9.81 -19.23
C ALA A 113 11.81 -9.99 -18.74
N THR A 114 11.31 -11.22 -18.67
CA THR A 114 9.96 -11.51 -18.14
C THR A 114 9.83 -11.14 -16.66
N ALA A 115 10.84 -11.44 -15.85
CA ALA A 115 10.84 -11.08 -14.43
C ALA A 115 10.83 -9.55 -14.23
N LEU A 116 11.69 -8.83 -14.96
CA LEU A 116 11.74 -7.36 -14.92
C LEU A 116 10.45 -6.72 -15.44
N LEU A 117 9.85 -7.26 -16.50
CA LEU A 117 8.56 -6.81 -17.01
C LEU A 117 7.45 -7.00 -15.98
N SER A 118 7.43 -8.14 -15.27
CA SER A 118 6.46 -8.38 -14.19
C SER A 118 6.56 -7.33 -13.08
N VAL A 119 7.79 -7.04 -12.62
CA VAL A 119 8.03 -5.98 -11.63
C VAL A 119 7.62 -4.61 -12.16
N PHE A 120 7.96 -4.29 -13.40
CA PHE A 120 7.56 -3.04 -14.04
C PHE A 120 6.04 -2.89 -14.07
N LEU A 121 5.31 -3.93 -14.49
CA LEU A 121 3.85 -3.92 -14.55
C LEU A 121 3.25 -3.74 -13.16
N MET A 122 3.77 -4.42 -12.14
CA MET A 122 3.31 -4.25 -10.76
C MET A 122 3.44 -2.79 -10.28
N ILE A 123 4.56 -2.14 -10.57
CA ILE A 123 4.79 -0.72 -10.25
C ILE A 123 3.85 0.17 -11.10
N ALA A 124 3.73 -0.11 -12.40
CA ALA A 124 2.90 0.64 -13.32
C ALA A 124 1.43 0.62 -12.89
N PHE A 125 0.87 -0.55 -12.60
CA PHE A 125 -0.51 -0.68 -12.11
C PHE A 125 -0.71 0.04 -10.78
N SER A 126 0.26 -0.03 -9.87
CA SER A 126 0.19 0.71 -8.60
C SER A 126 0.11 2.22 -8.81
N ILE A 127 0.86 2.77 -9.78
CA ILE A 127 0.85 4.21 -10.09
C ILE A 127 -0.40 4.62 -10.88
N ILE A 128 -0.83 3.80 -11.84
CA ILE A 128 -2.02 4.07 -12.67
C ILE A 128 -3.29 4.06 -11.81
N GLY A 129 -3.36 3.15 -10.83
CA GLY A 129 -4.46 3.05 -9.87
C GLY A 129 -4.57 4.22 -8.90
N LEU A 130 -3.56 5.09 -8.81
CA LEU A 130 -3.65 6.30 -7.99
C LEU A 130 -4.68 7.28 -8.58
N PRO A 131 -5.62 7.80 -7.78
CA PRO A 131 -6.64 8.70 -8.28
C PRO A 131 -6.02 10.00 -8.84
N SER A 132 -6.63 10.58 -9.89
CA SER A 132 -6.11 11.79 -10.56
C SER A 132 -6.31 13.05 -9.73
N LYS A 133 -7.32 13.02 -8.86
CA LYS A 133 -7.68 14.07 -7.92
C LYS A 133 -7.86 13.42 -6.56
N ALA A 134 -7.72 14.21 -5.49
CA ALA A 134 -8.08 13.74 -4.17
C ALA A 134 -9.52 13.22 -4.18
N PRO A 135 -9.80 12.04 -3.59
CA PRO A 135 -11.16 11.58 -3.38
C PRO A 135 -11.99 12.64 -2.65
N ILE A 136 -13.24 12.79 -3.06
CA ILE A 136 -14.19 13.73 -2.46
C ILE A 136 -15.31 12.92 -1.82
N VAL A 137 -15.57 13.18 -0.55
CA VAL A 137 -16.72 12.60 0.16
C VAL A 137 -17.64 13.74 0.54
N SER A 138 -18.86 13.73 0.00
CA SER A 138 -19.86 14.73 0.34
C SER A 138 -20.67 14.24 1.54
N ILE A 139 -20.64 15.00 2.63
CA ILE A 139 -21.42 14.73 3.84
C ILE A 139 -22.13 16.02 4.22
N ALA A 140 -23.45 15.96 4.45
CA ALA A 140 -24.23 17.12 4.87
C ALA A 140 -24.07 18.37 4.00
N GLY A 141 -23.93 18.18 2.69
CA GLY A 141 -23.74 19.26 1.73
C GLY A 141 -22.33 19.84 1.68
N MET A 142 -21.41 19.39 2.54
CA MET A 142 -20.00 19.75 2.51
C MET A 142 -19.19 18.71 1.71
N ASP A 143 -18.38 19.19 0.76
CA ASP A 143 -17.40 18.37 0.06
C ASP A 143 -16.10 18.27 0.86
N ILE A 144 -15.84 17.10 1.43
CA ILE A 144 -14.59 16.80 2.13
C ILE A 144 -13.59 16.24 1.12
N LYS A 145 -12.57 17.03 0.80
CA LYS A 145 -11.46 16.65 -0.09
C LYS A 145 -10.37 15.97 0.72
N MET A 146 -10.18 14.67 0.50
CA MET A 146 -9.19 13.89 1.24
C MET A 146 -7.77 14.44 1.07
N ALA A 147 -7.01 14.45 2.15
CA ALA A 147 -5.69 15.04 2.30
C ALA A 147 -5.60 16.55 1.97
N GLN A 148 -6.73 17.27 1.94
CA GLN A 148 -6.80 18.71 1.66
C GLN A 148 -7.63 19.45 2.70
N THR A 149 -8.88 19.03 2.93
CA THR A 149 -9.78 19.65 3.90
C THR A 149 -9.20 19.57 5.30
N LYS A 150 -9.15 20.71 5.99
CA LYS A 150 -8.62 20.79 7.37
C LYS A 150 -9.67 20.46 8.40
N ALA A 151 -9.22 20.09 9.60
CA ALA A 151 -10.10 19.94 10.76
C ALA A 151 -10.83 21.25 11.11
N SER A 152 -10.15 22.41 11.03
CA SER A 152 -10.82 23.70 11.27
C SER A 152 -11.93 23.98 10.26
N GLU A 153 -11.70 23.68 8.98
CA GLU A 153 -12.70 23.87 7.91
C GLU A 153 -13.95 23.00 8.14
N LEU A 154 -13.79 21.77 8.65
CA LEU A 154 -14.95 20.95 9.07
C LEU A 154 -15.75 21.65 10.19
N MET A 155 -15.05 22.22 11.17
CA MET A 155 -15.70 22.88 12.31
C MET A 155 -16.41 24.17 11.91
N ASP A 156 -15.84 24.93 10.96
CA ASP A 156 -16.46 26.14 10.41
C ASP A 156 -17.78 25.81 9.68
N GLU A 157 -17.86 24.64 9.04
CA GLU A 157 -19.08 24.08 8.43
C GLU A 157 -20.04 23.42 9.44
N GLY A 158 -19.77 23.61 10.74
CA GLY A 158 -20.60 23.16 11.85
C GLY A 158 -20.56 21.66 12.09
N PHE A 159 -19.49 20.96 11.69
CA PHE A 159 -19.19 19.62 12.21
C PHE A 159 -18.47 19.72 13.55
N ASP A 160 -18.75 18.79 14.43
CA ASP A 160 -18.02 18.64 15.68
C ASP A 160 -17.02 17.49 15.57
N ILE A 161 -15.83 17.70 16.12
CA ILE A 161 -14.83 16.65 16.29
C ILE A 161 -14.87 16.21 17.75
N TYR A 162 -14.95 14.91 17.99
CA TYR A 162 -14.89 14.34 19.32
C TYR A 162 -13.62 13.50 19.46
N GLU A 163 -12.85 13.74 20.50
CA GLU A 163 -11.65 12.97 20.83
C GLU A 163 -11.98 11.90 21.87
N ARG A 164 -11.52 10.67 21.66
CA ARG A 164 -11.58 9.60 22.66
C ARG A 164 -10.65 9.90 23.83
N VAL A 165 -11.21 9.91 25.04
CA VAL A 165 -10.50 10.16 26.30
C VAL A 165 -10.52 8.96 27.26
N SER A 166 -11.35 7.94 27.00
CA SER A 166 -11.41 6.71 27.80
C SER A 166 -11.39 5.45 26.92
N ASP A 167 -10.69 4.42 27.41
CA ASP A 167 -10.63 3.11 26.79
C ASP A 167 -11.73 2.13 27.25
N GLU A 168 -12.66 2.61 28.09
CA GLU A 168 -13.78 1.82 28.63
C GLU A 168 -14.63 1.16 27.54
N THR A 169 -15.37 0.12 27.94
CA THR A 169 -16.27 -0.66 27.09
C THR A 169 -17.34 0.20 26.44
N TRP A 170 -17.76 -0.19 25.24
CA TRP A 170 -18.76 0.51 24.43
C TRP A 170 -20.09 0.74 25.16
N ASN A 171 -20.70 1.91 24.95
CA ASN A 171 -22.08 2.23 25.36
C ASN A 171 -22.92 2.58 24.11
N GLU A 172 -24.19 2.20 24.09
CA GLU A 172 -25.14 2.48 23.00
C GLU A 172 -25.29 3.98 22.72
N ASP A 173 -25.18 4.81 23.78
CA ASP A 173 -25.21 6.26 23.69
C ASP A 173 -24.05 6.86 22.85
N ASP A 174 -22.97 6.10 22.63
CA ASP A 174 -21.80 6.57 21.86
C ASP A 174 -22.13 6.87 20.39
N TYR A 175 -23.23 6.34 19.84
CA TYR A 175 -23.67 6.66 18.47
C TYR A 175 -24.78 7.72 18.40
N THR A 176 -25.70 7.70 19.35
CA THR A 176 -26.97 8.44 19.29
C THR A 176 -26.97 9.71 20.15
N ASN A 177 -26.17 9.74 21.22
CA ASN A 177 -26.04 10.89 22.10
C ASN A 177 -24.60 11.10 22.58
N ILE A 178 -23.71 11.34 21.63
CA ILE A 178 -22.27 11.51 21.88
C ILE A 178 -21.95 12.61 22.90
N SER A 179 -22.80 13.63 23.04
CA SER A 179 -22.65 14.66 24.07
C SER A 179 -22.74 14.16 25.51
N ALA A 180 -23.45 13.05 25.75
CA ALA A 180 -23.56 12.41 27.06
C ALA A 180 -22.51 11.30 27.28
N SER A 181 -21.75 10.94 26.25
CA SER A 181 -20.74 9.89 26.35
C SER A 181 -19.59 10.31 27.28
N PRO A 182 -19.23 9.49 28.29
CA PRO A 182 -18.05 9.72 29.11
C PRO A 182 -16.75 9.39 28.37
N ARG A 183 -16.82 8.68 27.23
CA ARG A 183 -15.65 8.19 26.49
C ARG A 183 -15.10 9.20 25.52
N TYR A 184 -15.92 10.14 25.09
CA TYR A 184 -15.59 11.12 24.07
C TYR A 184 -15.78 12.53 24.58
N ARG A 185 -14.82 13.39 24.26
CA ARG A 185 -14.87 14.82 24.58
C ARG A 185 -14.89 15.63 23.31
N ARG A 186 -15.79 16.60 23.23
CA ARG A 186 -15.83 17.55 22.12
C ARG A 186 -14.51 18.34 22.07
N TYR A 187 -13.85 18.30 20.93
CA TYR A 187 -12.66 19.07 20.64
C TYR A 187 -13.01 20.56 20.51
N SER A 188 -12.14 21.43 21.03
CA SER A 188 -12.24 22.87 20.88
C SER A 188 -11.07 23.39 20.05
N LEU A 189 -11.30 24.40 19.21
CA LEU A 189 -10.24 25.05 18.42
C LEU A 189 -9.12 25.66 19.28
N ASN A 190 -9.41 25.94 20.56
CA ASN A 190 -8.44 26.43 21.54
C ASN A 190 -7.63 25.31 22.20
N SER A 191 -7.94 24.04 21.92
CA SER A 191 -7.23 22.89 22.47
C SER A 191 -5.89 22.67 21.73
N ASN A 192 -4.81 22.56 22.50
CA ASN A 192 -3.46 22.32 22.01
C ASN A 192 -3.17 20.84 21.71
N ILE A 193 -4.11 20.16 21.07
CA ILE A 193 -3.92 18.76 20.67
C ILE A 193 -3.11 18.74 19.39
N SER A 194 -1.99 18.01 19.39
CA SER A 194 -1.15 17.81 18.22
C SER A 194 -1.19 16.37 17.73
N ILE A 195 -1.21 16.21 16.40
CA ILE A 195 -0.94 14.94 15.75
C ILE A 195 0.57 14.81 15.52
N PRO A 196 1.21 13.72 15.99
CA PRO A 196 2.64 13.52 15.80
C PRO A 196 3.05 13.50 14.33
N ALA A 197 4.31 13.84 14.07
CA ALA A 197 4.91 13.72 12.76
C ALA A 197 4.78 12.29 12.18
N GLY A 198 4.62 12.22 10.86
CA GLY A 198 4.56 10.98 10.10
C GLY A 198 3.13 10.50 9.83
N TYR A 199 3.01 9.47 9.00
CA TYR A 199 1.73 8.87 8.67
C TYR A 199 1.43 7.69 9.59
N LYS A 200 0.30 7.73 10.28
CA LYS A 200 -0.24 6.60 11.03
C LYS A 200 -1.43 6.02 10.28
N ARG A 201 -1.43 4.71 10.09
CA ARG A 201 -2.54 4.01 9.46
C ARG A 201 -3.79 4.09 10.34
N ALA A 202 -4.95 4.22 9.71
CA ALA A 202 -6.23 4.02 10.39
C ALA A 202 -6.40 2.51 10.69
N GLU A 203 -6.39 2.14 11.96
CA GLU A 203 -6.43 0.72 12.39
C GLU A 203 -7.58 0.38 13.34
N ALA A 204 -8.38 1.38 13.75
CA ALA A 204 -9.48 1.18 14.68
C ALA A 204 -10.83 1.16 13.96
N GLY A 205 -11.73 0.28 14.38
CA GLY A 205 -13.16 0.38 14.06
C GLY A 205 -13.77 1.62 14.71
N ILE A 206 -14.92 2.08 14.20
CA ILE A 206 -15.46 3.42 14.46
C ILE A 206 -15.49 3.80 15.95
N LEU A 207 -16.05 2.95 16.79
CA LEU A 207 -16.22 3.19 18.23
C LEU A 207 -14.94 3.07 19.07
N TYR A 208 -13.85 2.63 18.46
CA TYR A 208 -12.52 2.61 19.06
C TYR A 208 -11.61 3.69 18.48
N SER A 209 -12.08 4.44 17.48
CA SER A 209 -11.28 5.45 16.82
C SER A 209 -10.97 6.61 17.75
N LYS A 210 -9.75 7.15 17.60
CA LYS A 210 -9.29 8.28 18.42
C LYS A 210 -10.13 9.54 18.20
N TYR A 211 -10.67 9.72 17.00
CA TYR A 211 -11.53 10.85 16.66
C TYR A 211 -12.80 10.40 15.95
N LEU A 212 -13.91 11.01 16.33
CA LEU A 212 -15.21 10.92 15.67
C LEU A 212 -15.56 12.27 15.05
N VAL A 213 -16.26 12.23 13.92
CA VAL A 213 -16.90 13.39 13.32
C VAL A 213 -18.40 13.30 13.57
N VAL A 214 -18.99 14.41 14.01
CA VAL A 214 -20.36 14.50 14.53
C VAL A 214 -21.05 15.67 13.85
N LYS A 215 -22.34 15.52 13.54
CA LYS A 215 -23.19 16.60 13.02
C LYS A 215 -24.52 16.54 13.74
N ASN A 216 -24.98 17.67 14.29
CA ASN A 216 -26.25 17.76 15.02
C ASN A 216 -26.39 16.69 16.13
N ASN A 217 -25.32 16.45 16.91
CA ASN A 217 -25.22 15.42 17.95
C ASN A 217 -25.30 13.94 17.45
N THR A 218 -25.32 13.71 16.14
CA THR A 218 -25.28 12.39 15.53
C THR A 218 -23.87 12.06 15.04
N VAL A 219 -23.36 10.87 15.38
CA VAL A 219 -22.06 10.40 14.90
C VAL A 219 -22.15 10.08 13.41
N VAL A 220 -21.37 10.81 12.63
CA VAL A 220 -21.25 10.64 11.17
C VAL A 220 -20.28 9.52 10.84
N GLY A 221 -19.25 9.33 11.67
CA GLY A 221 -18.29 8.24 11.52
C GLY A 221 -16.98 8.52 12.25
N ALA A 222 -16.03 7.60 12.12
CA ALA A 222 -14.67 7.84 12.58
C ALA A 222 -13.89 8.66 11.56
N ILE A 223 -13.04 9.55 12.06
CA ILE A 223 -12.23 10.44 11.22
C ILE A 223 -10.77 10.35 11.59
N HIS A 224 -9.90 10.36 10.58
CA HIS A 224 -8.46 10.27 10.75
C HIS A 224 -7.78 11.49 10.14
N PHE A 225 -6.80 12.01 10.87
CA PHE A 225 -6.08 13.23 10.53
C PHE A 225 -4.60 12.96 10.29
N PHE A 226 -4.02 13.75 9.39
CA PHE A 226 -2.59 13.80 9.12
C PHE A 226 -2.12 15.25 9.09
N GLY A 227 -1.02 15.52 9.79
CA GLY A 227 -0.39 16.84 9.83
C GLY A 227 0.73 16.98 8.81
N ASP A 228 1.93 16.58 9.21
CA ASP A 228 3.15 16.69 8.43
C ASP A 228 4.01 15.44 8.64
N MET A 229 4.86 15.09 7.67
CA MET A 229 5.78 13.96 7.79
C MET A 229 6.92 14.21 8.79
N LYS A 230 7.28 15.48 9.04
CA LYS A 230 8.51 15.86 9.75
C LYS A 230 8.28 16.57 11.06
N LYS A 231 7.07 17.07 11.31
CA LYS A 231 6.76 17.82 12.51
C LYS A 231 5.36 17.53 13.01
N ASP A 232 5.21 17.68 14.32
CA ASP A 232 3.91 17.65 14.96
C ASP A 232 3.09 18.84 14.49
N THR A 233 1.80 18.62 14.30
CA THR A 233 0.87 19.64 13.78
C THR A 233 -0.35 19.69 14.65
N LEU A 234 -0.84 20.89 14.98
CA LEU A 234 -2.07 21.04 15.74
C LEU A 234 -3.25 20.44 14.98
N LEU A 235 -4.16 19.77 15.69
CA LEU A 235 -5.28 19.04 15.10
C LEU A 235 -6.09 19.92 14.15
N LYS A 236 -6.40 21.17 14.54
CA LYS A 236 -7.09 22.15 13.70
C LYS A 236 -6.44 22.37 12.32
N ASP A 237 -5.12 22.27 12.24
CA ASP A 237 -4.33 22.47 11.01
C ASP A 237 -4.07 21.16 10.26
N CYS A 238 -4.42 20.00 10.84
CA CYS A 238 -4.31 18.70 10.21
C CYS A 238 -5.40 18.51 9.15
N LYS A 239 -5.08 17.67 8.17
CA LYS A 239 -5.95 17.36 7.04
C LYS A 239 -6.61 16.01 7.24
N VAL A 240 -7.85 15.89 6.79
CA VAL A 240 -8.61 14.62 6.82
C VAL A 240 -7.97 13.64 5.84
N VAL A 241 -7.64 12.42 6.28
CA VAL A 241 -7.06 11.37 5.41
C VAL A 241 -7.92 10.13 5.27
N ALA A 242 -8.83 9.89 6.22
CA ALA A 242 -9.82 8.84 6.11
C ALA A 242 -11.08 9.22 6.90
N ILE A 243 -12.23 8.77 6.40
CA ILE A 243 -13.50 8.73 7.11
C ILE A 243 -13.99 7.29 7.00
N MET A 244 -14.33 6.70 8.14
CA MET A 244 -14.88 5.35 8.22
C MET A 244 -16.32 5.44 8.70
N MET A 245 -17.22 4.82 7.95
CA MET A 245 -18.66 4.79 8.20
C MET A 245 -19.12 3.34 8.16
N ASP A 246 -19.93 2.93 9.12
CA ASP A 246 -20.64 1.66 9.11
C ASP A 246 -22.09 1.88 8.66
N GLU A 247 -22.84 0.78 8.60
CA GLU A 247 -24.23 0.81 8.15
C GLU A 247 -25.11 1.70 9.04
N ASP A 248 -24.82 1.77 10.34
CA ASP A 248 -25.58 2.57 11.30
C ASP A 248 -25.31 4.07 11.11
N CYS A 249 -24.05 4.48 10.91
CA CYS A 249 -23.70 5.85 10.51
C CYS A 249 -24.44 6.29 9.24
N ILE A 250 -24.51 5.41 8.23
CA ILE A 250 -25.19 5.70 6.96
C ILE A 250 -26.70 5.86 7.19
N LYS A 251 -27.35 4.93 7.90
CA LYS A 251 -28.78 5.01 8.24
C LYS A 251 -29.13 6.29 9.00
N MET A 252 -28.29 6.68 9.95
CA MET A 252 -28.51 7.90 10.73
C MET A 252 -28.38 9.18 9.89
N LEU A 253 -27.47 9.20 8.91
CA LEU A 253 -27.35 10.30 7.95
C LEU A 253 -28.56 10.40 7.01
N GLU A 254 -29.07 9.27 6.52
CA GLU A 254 -30.27 9.23 5.68
C GLU A 254 -31.51 9.74 6.43
N ASN A 255 -31.66 9.35 7.70
CA ASN A 255 -32.76 9.79 8.58
C ASN A 255 -32.74 11.28 8.93
N THR A 256 -31.59 11.95 8.80
CA THR A 256 -31.46 13.40 9.03
C THR A 256 -31.67 14.25 7.76
N ALA A 257 -32.21 13.67 6.68
CA ALA A 257 -32.35 14.28 5.35
C ALA A 257 -31.01 14.72 4.74
N THR A 258 -29.92 14.12 5.19
CA THR A 258 -28.55 14.48 4.86
C THR A 258 -28.03 13.52 3.78
N LYS A 259 -28.07 13.91 2.50
CA LYS A 259 -27.54 13.05 1.42
C LYS A 259 -26.01 12.93 1.51
N SER A 260 -25.50 11.70 1.49
CA SER A 260 -24.09 11.39 1.28
C SER A 260 -23.86 10.96 -0.17
N ASN A 261 -22.75 11.39 -0.76
CA ASN A 261 -22.31 10.91 -2.08
C ASN A 261 -20.85 10.48 -1.98
N LEU A 262 -20.60 9.18 -2.10
CA LEU A 262 -19.26 8.61 -2.16
C LEU A 262 -18.82 8.53 -3.63
N MET A 263 -18.27 9.62 -4.16
CA MET A 263 -17.61 9.59 -5.46
C MET A 263 -16.13 9.21 -5.30
N GLY A 264 -15.81 7.96 -5.64
CA GLY A 264 -14.42 7.52 -5.86
C GLY A 264 -13.71 6.90 -4.66
N LEU A 265 -14.44 6.37 -3.68
CA LEU A 265 -13.83 5.56 -2.62
C LEU A 265 -13.57 4.15 -3.16
N ILE A 266 -12.30 3.77 -3.31
CA ILE A 266 -11.93 2.35 -3.28
C ILE A 266 -12.12 1.92 -1.83
N CYS A 267 -13.25 1.30 -1.54
CA CYS A 267 -13.51 0.66 -0.27
C CYS A 267 -12.48 -0.47 -0.13
N TYR A 268 -11.48 -0.30 0.75
CA TYR A 268 -10.74 -1.45 1.26
C TYR A 268 -11.68 -2.17 2.22
N LEU A 269 -12.56 -3.00 1.66
CA LEU A 269 -13.13 -4.11 2.39
C LEU A 269 -11.96 -5.03 2.76
N LEU A 270 -11.60 -5.02 4.04
CA LEU A 270 -10.84 -6.11 4.66
C LEU A 270 -11.83 -7.18 5.12
#